data_AF-A0A938IYR8-F1
#
_entry.id   AF-A0A938IYR8-F1
#
_cell.length_a   1.000
_cell.length_b   1.000
_cell.length_c   1.000
_cell.angle_alpha   90.00
_cell.angle_beta   90.00
_cell.angle_gamma   90.00
#
_symmetry.space_group_name_H-M   'P 1'
#
loop_
_entity.id
_entity.type
_entity.pdbx_description
1 polymer ?
#
loop_
_entity_poly.entity_id
_entity_poly.type
_entity_poly.pdbx_seq_one_letter_code
_entity_poly.pdbx_strand_id
1 'polypeptide(L)'
;MGSESFQKREREKRRQERAAEKRERQETRKSEPVEEVDTDALMERFRILSERYAAKEIDEETYEAERFEIFTALGVADARSA
;
A
#
# COMPACT_ATOMS: atom_id res chain seq x y z
N MET A 1 -7.03 43.20 34.96
CA MET A 1 -7.76 42.17 34.19
C MET A 1 -7.06 41.99 32.86
N GLY A 2 -6.48 40.83 32.58
CA GLY A 2 -5.69 40.62 31.36
C GLY A 2 -5.01 39.26 31.24
N SER A 3 -4.86 38.51 32.34
CA SER A 3 -4.20 37.20 32.34
C SER A 3 -5.00 36.07 31.69
N GLU A 4 -6.34 36.14 31.68
CA GLU A 4 -7.20 35.09 31.11
C GLU A 4 -7.19 35.05 29.57
N SER A 5 -7.01 36.20 28.92
CA SER A 5 -6.99 36.29 27.45
C SER A 5 -5.70 35.74 26.85
N PHE A 6 -4.56 35.90 27.54
CA PHE A 6 -3.28 35.30 27.14
C PHE A 6 -3.30 33.77 27.25
N GLN A 7 -3.87 33.22 28.34
CA GLN A 7 -3.97 31.77 28.53
C GLN A 7 -4.85 31.08 27.48
N LYS A 8 -5.91 31.74 27.00
CA LYS A 8 -6.73 31.22 25.90
C LYS A 8 -5.95 31.18 24.58
N ARG A 9 -5.19 32.24 24.29
CA ARG A 9 -4.39 32.36 23.07
C ARG A 9 -3.26 31.32 23.04
N GLU A 10 -2.63 31.02 24.17
CA GLU A 10 -1.62 29.96 24.27
C GLU A 10 -2.20 28.55 24.08
N ARG A 11 -3.40 28.29 24.60
CA ARG A 11 -4.08 26.99 24.42
C ARG A 11 -4.51 26.77 22.98
N GLU A 12 -4.98 27.81 22.29
CA GLU A 12 -5.28 27.73 20.86
C GLU A 12 -4.02 27.50 20.02
N LYS A 13 -2.93 28.21 20.32
CA LYS A 13 -1.65 28.03 19.62
C LYS A 13 -1.13 26.58 19.75
N ARG A 14 -1.15 26.01 20.96
CA ARG A 14 -0.75 24.61 21.20
C ARG A 14 -1.65 23.59 20.50
N ARG A 15 -2.94 23.89 20.31
CA ARG A 15 -3.86 23.01 19.55
C ARG A 15 -3.54 23.04 18.06
N GLN A 16 -3.24 24.22 17.51
CA GLN A 16 -2.88 24.38 16.10
C GLN A 16 -1.54 23.73 15.79
N GLU A 17 -0.52 23.89 16.65
CA GLU A 17 0.79 23.26 16.51
C GLU A 17 0.68 21.72 16.48
N ARG A 18 -0.07 21.11 17.41
CA ARG A 18 -0.29 19.65 17.43
C ARG A 18 -1.07 19.13 16.22
N ALA A 19 -1.96 19.94 15.65
CA ALA A 19 -2.71 19.57 14.46
C ALA A 19 -1.85 19.65 13.20
N ALA A 20 -0.99 20.66 13.11
CA ALA A 20 -0.01 20.81 12.03
C ALA A 20 1.00 19.66 12.06
N GLU A 21 1.56 19.33 13.23
CA GLU A 21 2.52 18.23 13.41
C GLU A 21 1.91 16.86 13.00
N LYS A 22 0.63 16.62 13.32
CA LYS A 22 -0.07 15.41 12.86
C LYS A 22 -0.29 15.36 11.35
N ARG A 23 -0.56 16.50 10.71
CA ARG A 23 -0.73 16.58 9.24
C ARG A 23 0.60 16.39 8.52
N GLU A 24 1.65 17.01 9.00
CA GLU A 24 3.01 16.84 8.47
C GLU A 24 3.48 15.38 8.60
N ARG A 25 3.14 14.70 9.71
CA ARG A 25 3.40 13.25 9.87
C ARG A 25 2.57 12.36 8.94
N GLN A 26 1.39 12.81 8.49
CA GLN A 26 0.61 12.09 7.49
C GLN A 26 1.13 12.35 6.07
N GLU A 27 1.57 13.57 5.76
CA GLU A 27 2.13 13.91 4.45
C GLU A 27 3.50 13.27 4.24
N THR A 28 4.35 13.23 5.26
CA THR A 28 5.66 12.54 5.18
C THR A 28 5.54 11.02 4.99
N ARG A 29 4.45 10.39 5.47
CA ARG A 29 4.12 8.99 5.16
C ARG A 29 3.57 8.77 3.75
N LYS A 30 3.13 9.84 3.08
CA LYS A 30 2.54 9.80 1.74
C LYS A 30 3.55 10.12 0.64
N SER A 31 4.79 10.47 1.02
CA SER A 31 5.86 10.93 0.15
C SER A 31 7.09 10.01 0.13
N GLU A 32 6.95 8.78 0.58
CA GLU A 32 7.86 7.72 0.15
C GLU A 32 7.18 7.05 -1.05
N PRO A 33 7.84 6.93 -2.21
CA PRO A 33 7.39 5.98 -3.21
C PRO A 33 7.67 4.60 -2.59
N VAL A 34 6.73 4.14 -1.77
CA VAL A 34 6.50 2.71 -1.68
C VAL A 34 6.30 2.32 -3.13
N GLU A 35 7.17 1.50 -3.70
CA GLU A 35 6.83 0.76 -4.91
C GLU A 35 5.57 -0.03 -4.54
N GLU A 36 4.41 0.63 -4.67
CA GLU A 36 3.11 0.01 -4.55
C GLU A 36 3.12 -0.98 -5.69
N VAL A 37 3.46 -2.22 -5.35
CA VAL A 37 3.22 -3.37 -6.20
C VAL A 37 1.82 -3.17 -6.75
N ASP A 38 1.69 -3.05 -8.08
CA ASP A 38 0.42 -2.84 -8.73
C ASP A 38 -0.38 -4.15 -8.63
N THR A 39 -0.99 -4.33 -7.46
CA THR A 39 -1.73 -5.54 -7.09
C THR A 39 -2.88 -5.78 -8.06
N ASP A 40 -3.55 -4.71 -8.51
CA ASP A 40 -4.64 -4.79 -9.48
C ASP A 40 -4.13 -5.32 -10.83
N ALA A 41 -3.02 -4.79 -11.34
CA ALA A 41 -2.42 -5.29 -12.57
C ALA A 41 -1.96 -6.75 -12.45
N LEU A 42 -1.37 -7.14 -11.31
CA LEU A 42 -0.93 -8.52 -11.09
C LEU A 42 -2.13 -9.49 -10.97
N MET A 43 -3.23 -9.08 -10.35
CA MET A 43 -4.45 -9.88 -10.28
C MET A 43 -5.13 -10.03 -11.64
N GLU A 44 -5.13 -8.98 -12.46
CA GLU A 44 -5.63 -9.07 -13.85
C GLU A 44 -4.76 -9.99 -14.70
N ARG A 45 -3.42 -9.93 -14.56
CA ARG A 45 -2.51 -10.88 -15.21
C ARG A 45 -2.79 -12.32 -14.79
N PHE A 46 -3.04 -12.56 -13.50
CA PHE A 46 -3.41 -13.90 -13.01
C PHE A 46 -4.74 -14.40 -13.60
N ARG A 47 -5.73 -13.52 -13.73
CA ARG A 47 -7.01 -13.84 -14.36
C ARG A 47 -6.81 -14.29 -15.81
N ILE A 48 -6.11 -13.48 -16.62
CA ILE A 48 -5.82 -13.79 -18.03
C ILE A 48 -5.06 -15.13 -18.14
N LEU A 49 -4.05 -15.33 -17.29
CA LEU A 49 -3.29 -16.58 -17.22
C LEU A 49 -4.19 -17.79 -16.95
N SER A 50 -5.12 -17.66 -16.00
CA SER A 50 -6.09 -18.71 -15.67
C SER A 50 -7.06 -19.01 -16.80
N GLU A 51 -7.53 -17.97 -17.50
CA GLU A 51 -8.40 -18.12 -18.68
C GLU A 51 -7.67 -18.85 -19.82
N ARG A 52 -6.40 -18.50 -20.08
CA ARG A 52 -5.57 -19.17 -21.11
C ARG A 52 -5.30 -20.63 -20.78
N TYR A 53 -5.03 -20.96 -19.51
CA TYR A 53 -4.86 -22.35 -19.08
C TYR A 53 -6.18 -23.14 -19.19
N ALA A 54 -7.31 -22.55 -18.78
CA ALA A 54 -8.63 -23.18 -18.92
C ALA A 54 -9.01 -23.42 -20.40
N ALA A 55 -8.59 -22.52 -21.29
CA ALA A 55 -8.74 -22.66 -22.74
C ALA A 55 -7.73 -23.66 -23.36
N LYS A 56 -6.80 -24.21 -22.57
CA LYS A 56 -5.69 -25.09 -23.01
C LYS A 56 -4.78 -24.44 -24.06
N GLU A 57 -4.65 -23.11 -24.03
CA GLU A 57 -3.74 -22.36 -24.90
C GLU A 57 -2.30 -22.43 -24.41
N ILE A 58 -2.10 -22.72 -23.12
CA ILE A 58 -0.80 -22.92 -22.48
C ILE A 58 -0.82 -24.27 -21.73
N ASP A 59 0.35 -24.88 -21.59
CA ASP A 59 0.52 -26.09 -20.80
C ASP A 59 0.65 -25.79 -19.30
N GLU A 60 0.61 -26.86 -18.50
CA GLU A 60 0.67 -26.79 -17.03
C GLU A 60 2.00 -26.21 -16.55
N GLU A 61 3.11 -26.56 -17.21
CA GLU A 61 4.45 -26.04 -16.87
C GLU A 61 4.52 -24.52 -17.05
N THR A 62 4.03 -24.00 -18.18
CA THR A 62 3.99 -22.55 -18.43
C THR A 62 3.06 -21.84 -17.45
N TYR A 63 1.90 -22.44 -17.15
CA TYR A 63 0.95 -21.87 -16.19
C TYR A 63 1.55 -21.76 -14.78
N GLU A 64 2.23 -22.80 -14.30
CA GLU A 64 2.84 -22.80 -12.96
C GLU A 64 3.99 -21.80 -12.85
N ALA A 65 4.83 -21.70 -13.88
CA ALA A 65 5.93 -20.73 -13.93
C ALA A 65 5.42 -19.29 -13.87
N GLU A 66 4.48 -18.91 -14.75
CA GLU A 66 3.93 -17.54 -14.76
C GLU A 66 3.12 -17.23 -13.49
N ARG A 67 2.39 -18.21 -12.94
CA ARG A 67 1.65 -18.05 -11.68
C ARG A 67 2.61 -17.80 -10.52
N PHE A 68 3.74 -18.51 -10.47
CA PHE A 68 4.75 -18.32 -9.44
C PHE A 68 5.37 -16.92 -9.50
N GLU A 69 5.68 -16.41 -10.70
CA GLU A 69 6.16 -15.04 -10.88
C GLU A 69 5.16 -14.00 -10.36
N ILE A 70 3.88 -14.15 -10.71
CA ILE A 70 2.83 -13.23 -10.25
C ILE A 70 2.71 -13.25 -8.73
N PHE A 71 2.73 -14.43 -8.11
CA PHE A 71 2.59 -14.56 -6.66
C PHE A 71 3.85 -14.12 -5.90
N THR A 72 5.02 -14.24 -6.51
CA THR A 72 6.28 -13.69 -6.00
C THR A 72 6.24 -12.16 -6.04
N ALA A 73 5.79 -11.58 -7.16
CA ALA A 73 5.61 -10.13 -7.28
C ALA A 73 4.57 -9.58 -6.29
N LEU A 74 3.51 -10.34 -6.01
CA LEU A 74 2.53 -10.03 -4.96
C LEU A 74 3.07 -10.23 -3.53
N GLY A 75 4.24 -10.84 -3.35
CA GLY A 75 4.81 -11.16 -2.04
C GLY A 75 4.06 -12.28 -1.28
N VAL A 76 3.24 -13.06 -1.98
CA VAL A 76 2.43 -14.16 -1.40
C VAL A 76 3.12 -15.52 -1.53
N ALA A 77 4.09 -15.64 -2.44
CA ALA A 77 4.78 -16.91 -2.71
C ALA A 77 5.76 -17.37 -1.61
N ASP A 78 6.02 -16.57 -0.56
CA ASP A 78 6.94 -16.93 0.53
C ASP A 78 6.28 -16.93 1.93
N ALA A 79 5.31 -17.83 2.13
CA ALA A 79 4.83 -18.18 3.48
C ALA A 79 4.57 -19.68 3.67
N ARG A 80 5.10 -20.55 2.78
CA ARG A 80 4.99 -22.02 2.88
C ARG A 80 6.28 -22.76 2.53
N SER A 81 7.42 -22.22 2.95
CA SER A 81 8.68 -22.95 3.00
C SER A 81 9.44 -22.64 4.29
N ALA A 82 8.79 -22.92 5.43
CA ALA A 82 9.43 -23.12 6.73
C ALA A 82 8.74 -24.29 7.44
#